data_AF-A0A9R1EY23-F1
#
_entry.id   AF-A0A9R1EY23-F1
#
_cell.length_a   1.000
_cell.length_b   1.000
_cell.length_c   1.000
_cell.angle_alpha   90.00
_cell.angle_beta   90.00
_cell.angle_gamma   90.00
#
_symmetry.space_group_name_H-M   'P 1'
#
loop_
_entity.id
_entity.type
_entity.pdbx_description
1 polymer ?
#
loop_
_entity_poly.entity_id
_entity_poly.type
_entity_poly.pdbx_seq_one_letter_code
_entity_poly.pdbx_strand_id
1 'polypeptide(L)'
;MRGVGGPLLTVSDLLSDLAVEGGDDHLDGGGDASVPSSPLAAHQVEEADPSELQRLFAEDYDNLMKSLQENDPAWPSLMLKLCRALKTSDKLLSCANVKAEQLLEKVEKLEHVLERGDRAVDSIIEVLQSMQLTEDHQTSKSNPPSK
;
A
#
# COMPACT_ATOMS: atom_id res chain seq x y z
N MET A 1 -33.01 -23.57 -55.23
CA MET A 1 -33.08 -22.69 -54.04
C MET A 1 -31.66 -22.27 -53.72
N ARG A 2 -31.26 -21.06 -54.11
CA ARG A 2 -29.90 -20.56 -53.88
C ARG A 2 -29.91 -19.91 -52.48
N GLY A 3 -29.55 -20.68 -51.47
CA GLY A 3 -29.38 -20.16 -50.11
C GLY A 3 -28.16 -19.27 -50.08
N VAL A 4 -28.35 -17.98 -49.80
CA VAL A 4 -27.27 -17.01 -49.61
C VAL A 4 -26.72 -17.25 -48.20
N GLY A 5 -25.63 -18.00 -48.11
CA GLY A 5 -24.83 -18.09 -46.89
C GLY A 5 -23.94 -16.85 -46.80
N GLY A 6 -24.34 -15.89 -45.96
CA GLY A 6 -23.48 -14.76 -45.62
C GLY A 6 -22.22 -15.21 -44.86
N PRO A 7 -21.21 -14.36 -44.73
CA PRO A 7 -20.03 -14.64 -43.92
C PRO A 7 -20.43 -14.96 -42.48
N LEU A 8 -19.90 -16.04 -41.92
CA LEU A 8 -20.06 -16.35 -40.50
C LEU A 8 -19.34 -15.27 -39.70
N LEU A 9 -20.08 -14.50 -38.93
CA LEU A 9 -19.50 -13.54 -37.99
C LEU A 9 -18.69 -14.31 -36.95
N THR A 10 -17.46 -13.87 -36.74
CA THR A 10 -16.56 -14.44 -35.75
C THR A 10 -16.94 -13.95 -34.36
N VAL A 11 -16.53 -14.68 -33.33
CA VAL A 11 -16.69 -14.25 -31.93
C VAL A 11 -16.05 -12.87 -31.69
N SER A 12 -15.04 -12.51 -32.49
CA SER A 12 -14.39 -11.20 -32.48
C SER A 12 -15.29 -10.07 -33.00
N ASP A 13 -16.13 -10.33 -34.00
CA ASP A 13 -17.06 -9.33 -34.55
C ASP A 13 -18.14 -8.97 -33.51
N LEU A 14 -18.57 -9.94 -32.69
CA LEU A 14 -19.56 -9.74 -31.62
C LEU A 14 -19.01 -8.98 -30.41
N LEU A 15 -17.71 -9.13 -30.11
CA LEU A 15 -17.08 -8.50 -28.94
C LEU A 15 -16.51 -7.11 -29.23
N SER A 16 -16.49 -6.67 -30.49
CA SER A 16 -15.93 -5.38 -30.89
C SER A 16 -16.68 -4.17 -30.31
N ASP A 17 -18.00 -4.26 -30.15
CA ASP A 17 -18.82 -3.17 -29.57
C ASP A 17 -18.56 -2.93 -28.08
N LEU A 18 -18.02 -3.93 -27.37
CA LEU A 18 -17.68 -3.86 -25.94
C LEU A 18 -16.27 -3.31 -25.69
N ALA A 19 -15.44 -3.23 -26.72
CA ALA A 19 -14.07 -2.71 -26.65
C ALA A 19 -13.99 -1.20 -26.85
N VAL A 20 -15.13 -0.49 -26.91
CA VAL A 20 -15.16 0.97 -26.76
C VAL A 20 -14.77 1.30 -25.32
N GLU A 21 -13.46 1.50 -25.17
CA GLU A 21 -12.81 2.27 -24.15
C GLU A 21 -13.68 3.49 -23.84
N GLY A 22 -14.28 3.54 -22.65
CA GLY A 22 -14.81 4.76 -22.09
C GLY A 22 -13.66 5.71 -21.81
N GLY A 23 -13.14 6.34 -22.86
CA GLY A 23 -12.30 7.52 -22.79
C GLY A 23 -13.20 8.73 -22.72
N ASP A 24 -13.44 9.25 -21.52
CA ASP A 24 -14.03 10.56 -21.29
C ASP A 24 -12.97 11.65 -21.45
N ASP A 25 -12.31 11.70 -22.61
CA ASP A 25 -11.47 12.84 -22.97
C ASP A 25 -12.34 13.82 -23.78
N HIS A 26 -13.18 14.58 -23.08
CA HIS A 26 -13.85 15.74 -23.66
C HIS A 26 -12.97 16.97 -23.46
N LEU A 27 -12.02 17.16 -24.37
CA LEU A 27 -11.30 18.42 -24.54
C LEU A 27 -12.14 19.37 -25.40
N ASP A 28 -12.73 20.40 -24.79
CA ASP A 28 -13.00 21.66 -25.48
C ASP A 28 -12.93 22.86 -24.51
N GLY A 29 -12.33 23.96 -24.99
CA GLY A 29 -12.64 25.32 -24.52
C GLY A 29 -11.69 25.94 -23.49
N GLY A 30 -10.78 26.80 -23.94
CA GLY A 30 -9.78 27.48 -23.12
C GLY A 30 -10.29 28.57 -22.16
N GLY A 31 -9.39 28.99 -21.25
CA GLY A 31 -9.56 30.16 -20.38
C GLY A 31 -8.59 30.17 -19.19
N ASP A 32 -7.60 31.05 -19.24
CA ASP A 32 -6.70 31.41 -18.14
C ASP A 32 -7.46 31.71 -16.83
N ALA A 33 -7.06 31.10 -15.71
CA ALA A 33 -6.86 31.77 -14.42
C ALA A 33 -6.48 30.79 -13.29
N SER A 34 -5.32 31.05 -12.71
CA SER A 34 -4.98 30.92 -11.28
C SER A 34 -5.13 29.56 -10.57
N VAL A 35 -3.95 29.00 -10.29
CA VAL A 35 -3.62 28.04 -9.23
C VAL A 35 -4.30 28.43 -7.90
N PRO A 36 -4.76 27.42 -7.13
CA PRO A 36 -4.26 27.32 -5.76
C PRO A 36 -3.60 25.96 -5.53
N SER A 37 -2.34 26.01 -5.09
CA SER A 37 -1.65 24.87 -4.54
C SER A 37 -2.37 24.45 -3.26
N SER A 38 -2.88 23.22 -3.22
CA SER A 38 -3.38 22.61 -2.00
C SER A 38 -2.99 21.13 -1.99
N PRO A 39 -2.14 20.68 -1.05
CA PRO A 39 -1.61 19.33 -1.01
C PRO A 39 -2.57 18.45 -0.21
N LEU A 40 -3.64 17.96 -0.85
CA LEU A 40 -4.44 16.88 -0.27
C LEU A 40 -5.30 16.20 -1.33
N ALA A 41 -4.68 15.78 -2.44
CA ALA A 41 -5.21 14.61 -3.14
C ALA A 41 -4.89 13.42 -2.23
N ALA A 42 -5.75 13.21 -1.22
CA ALA A 42 -5.86 11.94 -0.55
C ALA A 42 -5.83 10.89 -1.66
N HIS A 43 -4.80 10.05 -1.62
CA HIS A 43 -4.75 8.85 -2.43
C HIS A 43 -6.03 8.08 -2.08
N GLN A 44 -7.09 8.31 -2.85
CA GLN A 44 -8.23 7.42 -2.90
C GLN A 44 -7.73 6.19 -3.66
N VAL A 45 -6.82 5.46 -3.02
CA VAL A 45 -6.78 4.02 -3.21
C VAL A 45 -8.17 3.62 -2.76
N GLU A 46 -9.04 3.38 -3.73
CA GLU A 46 -10.30 2.67 -3.53
C GLU A 46 -9.93 1.46 -2.64
N GLU A 47 -10.21 1.58 -1.34
CA GLU A 47 -9.67 0.67 -0.34
C GLU A 47 -10.48 -0.61 -0.50
N ALA A 48 -9.98 -1.47 -1.38
CA ALA A 48 -10.53 -2.77 -1.64
C ALA A 48 -10.75 -3.45 -0.29
N ASP A 49 -11.97 -3.88 0.00
CA ASP A 49 -12.27 -4.55 1.26
C ASP A 49 -11.63 -5.94 1.24
N PRO A 50 -10.66 -6.24 2.14
CA PRO A 50 -10.05 -7.56 2.22
C PRO A 50 -11.06 -8.69 2.50
N SER A 51 -12.23 -8.36 3.07
CA SER A 51 -13.31 -9.32 3.33
C SER A 51 -13.94 -9.84 2.03
N GLU A 52 -14.01 -9.00 0.99
CA GLU A 52 -14.49 -9.42 -0.33
C GLU A 52 -13.55 -10.41 -0.98
N LEU A 53 -12.23 -10.26 -0.77
CA LEU A 53 -11.22 -11.14 -1.33
C LEU A 53 -11.35 -12.57 -0.80
N GLN A 54 -11.49 -12.72 0.51
CA GLN A 54 -11.58 -14.04 1.15
C GLN A 54 -12.79 -14.83 0.65
N ARG A 55 -13.93 -14.15 0.52
CA ARG A 55 -15.17 -14.73 -0.02
C ARG A 55 -15.02 -15.08 -1.51
N LEU A 56 -14.51 -14.14 -2.33
CA LEU A 56 -14.37 -14.32 -3.78
C LEU A 56 -13.30 -15.35 -4.18
N PHE A 57 -12.28 -15.61 -3.35
CA PHE A 57 -11.26 -16.62 -3.66
C PHE A 57 -11.68 -18.02 -3.26
N ALA A 58 -12.10 -18.23 -2.01
CA ALA A 58 -12.34 -19.57 -1.51
C ALA A 58 -13.64 -20.17 -2.08
N GLU A 59 -14.73 -19.41 -2.04
CA GLU A 59 -16.05 -19.93 -2.42
C GLU A 59 -16.23 -19.99 -3.94
N ASP A 60 -15.84 -18.96 -4.69
CA ASP A 60 -16.02 -18.96 -6.15
C ASP A 60 -15.05 -19.91 -6.87
N TYR A 61 -13.86 -20.20 -6.31
CA TYR A 61 -12.94 -21.18 -6.90
C TYR A 61 -13.48 -22.62 -6.82
N ASP A 62 -13.96 -23.04 -5.65
CA ASP A 62 -14.55 -24.37 -5.48
C ASP A 62 -15.80 -24.55 -6.35
N ASN A 63 -16.63 -23.50 -6.46
CA ASN A 63 -17.79 -23.49 -7.34
C ASN A 63 -17.39 -23.54 -8.82
N LEU A 64 -16.34 -22.81 -9.22
CA LEU A 64 -15.80 -22.87 -10.59
C LEU A 64 -15.35 -24.29 -10.93
N MET A 65 -14.59 -24.93 -10.03
CA MET A 65 -14.09 -26.29 -10.25
C MET A 65 -15.22 -27.30 -10.40
N LYS A 66 -16.31 -27.17 -9.63
CA LYS A 66 -17.51 -28.00 -9.77
C LYS A 66 -18.22 -27.75 -11.10
N SER A 67 -18.49 -26.49 -11.46
CA SER A 67 -19.16 -26.17 -12.73
C SER A 67 -18.36 -26.64 -13.95
N LEU A 68 -17.02 -26.60 -13.90
CA LEU A 68 -16.16 -27.15 -14.95
C LEU A 68 -16.27 -28.69 -15.06
N GLN A 69 -16.36 -29.40 -13.93
CA GLN A 69 -16.55 -30.86 -13.92
C GLN A 69 -17.94 -31.25 -14.43
N GLU A 70 -18.96 -30.50 -14.05
CA GLU A 70 -20.36 -30.75 -14.37
C GLU A 70 -20.77 -30.22 -15.76
N ASN A 71 -19.86 -29.55 -16.50
CA ASN A 71 -20.16 -28.84 -17.75
C ASN A 71 -21.34 -27.85 -17.61
N ASP A 72 -21.43 -27.21 -16.45
CA ASP A 72 -22.44 -26.21 -16.14
C ASP A 72 -22.12 -24.88 -16.87
N PRO A 73 -23.09 -24.27 -17.59
CA PRO A 73 -22.89 -22.98 -18.26
C PRO A 73 -22.52 -21.82 -17.34
N ALA A 74 -22.57 -21.98 -16.01
CA ALA A 74 -22.14 -20.95 -15.06
C ALA A 74 -20.61 -20.74 -15.00
N TRP A 75 -19.78 -21.67 -15.51
CA TRP A 75 -18.31 -21.59 -15.36
C TRP A 75 -17.68 -20.28 -15.88
N PRO A 76 -18.10 -19.65 -16.99
CA PRO A 76 -17.49 -18.39 -17.45
C PRO A 76 -17.75 -17.24 -16.47
N SER A 77 -18.94 -17.19 -15.86
CA SER A 77 -19.29 -16.19 -14.85
C SER A 77 -18.41 -16.34 -13.60
N LEU A 78 -18.20 -17.58 -13.15
CA LEU A 78 -17.34 -17.87 -12.01
C LEU A 78 -15.87 -17.56 -12.29
N MET A 79 -15.38 -17.80 -13.51
CA MET A 79 -14.05 -17.39 -13.94
C MET A 79 -13.88 -15.86 -13.87
N LEU A 80 -14.85 -15.09 -14.38
CA LEU A 80 -14.79 -13.62 -14.34
C LEU A 80 -14.81 -13.08 -12.90
N LYS A 81 -15.56 -13.71 -11.99
CA LYS A 81 -15.52 -13.38 -10.55
C LYS A 81 -14.13 -13.63 -9.96
N LEU A 82 -13.49 -14.75 -10.28
CA LEU A 82 -12.14 -15.06 -9.82
C LEU A 82 -11.11 -14.06 -10.38
N CYS A 83 -11.23 -13.67 -11.65
CA CYS A 83 -10.39 -12.62 -12.24
C CYS A 83 -10.56 -11.27 -11.53
N ARG A 84 -11.81 -10.91 -11.16
CA ARG A 84 -12.07 -9.73 -10.33
C ARG A 84 -11.42 -9.86 -8.96
N ALA A 85 -11.56 -11.01 -8.32
CA ALA A 85 -10.92 -11.30 -7.03
C ALA A 85 -9.40 -11.12 -7.10
N LEU A 86 -8.75 -11.70 -8.12
CA LEU A 86 -7.32 -11.55 -8.38
C LEU A 86 -6.92 -10.08 -8.54
N LYS A 87 -7.70 -9.30 -9.29
CA LYS A 87 -7.47 -7.85 -9.45
C LYS A 87 -7.63 -7.09 -8.12
N THR A 88 -8.61 -7.45 -7.29
CA THR A 88 -8.78 -6.89 -5.94
C THR A 88 -7.58 -7.24 -5.04
N SER A 89 -7.06 -8.46 -5.14
CA SER A 89 -5.85 -8.90 -4.43
C SER A 89 -4.63 -8.06 -4.78
N ASP A 90 -4.42 -7.84 -6.08
CA ASP A 90 -3.29 -7.06 -6.60
C ASP A 90 -3.33 -5.60 -6.09
N LYS A 91 -4.51 -4.97 -6.11
CA LYS A 91 -4.73 -3.65 -5.52
C LYS A 91 -4.41 -3.64 -4.01
N LEU A 92 -4.88 -4.64 -3.27
CA LEU A 92 -4.64 -4.77 -1.83
C LEU A 92 -3.15 -4.93 -1.52
N LEU A 93 -2.45 -5.77 -2.28
CA LEU A 93 -1.01 -5.98 -2.14
C LEU A 93 -0.23 -4.69 -2.43
N SER A 94 -0.59 -3.98 -3.49
CA SER A 94 0.00 -2.69 -3.83
C SER A 94 -0.20 -1.65 -2.72
N CYS A 95 -1.43 -1.55 -2.18
CA CYS A 95 -1.73 -0.67 -1.06
C CYS A 95 -0.92 -1.03 0.19
N ALA A 96 -0.85 -2.32 0.52
CA ALA A 96 -0.08 -2.82 1.66
C ALA A 96 1.42 -2.53 1.50
N ASN A 97 1.97 -2.69 0.30
CA ASN A 97 3.38 -2.38 0.02
C ASN A 97 3.69 -0.90 0.24
N VAL A 98 2.87 0.01 -0.30
CA VAL A 98 3.02 1.46 -0.08
C VAL A 98 2.92 1.81 1.40
N LYS A 99 1.95 1.23 2.12
CA LYS A 99 1.80 1.43 3.58
C LYS A 99 3.03 0.90 4.34
N ALA A 100 3.60 -0.22 3.93
CA ALA A 100 4.81 -0.80 4.52
C ALA A 100 6.05 0.08 4.29
N GLU A 101 6.23 0.60 3.07
CA GLU A 101 7.32 1.56 2.75
C GLU A 101 7.20 2.84 3.59
N GLN A 102 5.99 3.40 3.71
CA GLN A 102 5.74 4.56 4.58
C GLN A 102 5.98 4.28 6.06
N LEU A 103 5.72 3.04 6.51
CA LEU A 103 6.00 2.63 7.87
C LEU A 103 7.51 2.51 8.09
N LEU A 104 8.25 1.92 7.15
CA LEU A 104 9.70 1.81 7.19
C LEU A 104 10.36 3.19 7.32
N GLU A 105 9.94 4.16 6.51
CA GLU A 105 10.45 5.55 6.58
C GLU A 105 10.20 6.18 7.97
N LYS A 106 9.02 5.92 8.56
CA LYS A 106 8.71 6.42 9.91
C LYS A 106 9.54 5.74 11.00
N VAL A 107 9.81 4.44 10.86
CA VAL A 107 10.65 3.69 11.80
C VAL A 107 12.10 4.18 11.73
N GLU A 108 12.65 4.43 10.54
CA GLU A 108 13.99 4.99 10.37
C GLU A 108 14.13 6.38 11.01
N LYS A 109 13.11 7.24 10.86
CA LYS A 109 13.08 8.54 11.54
C LYS A 109 13.05 8.38 13.06
N LEU A 110 12.30 7.40 13.57
CA LEU A 110 12.21 7.14 15.00
C LEU A 110 13.53 6.59 15.57
N GLU A 111 14.22 5.74 14.81
CA GLU A 111 15.55 5.23 15.15
C GLU A 111 16.55 6.38 15.31
N HIS A 112 16.62 7.32 14.36
CA HIS A 112 17.47 8.51 14.48
C HIS A 112 17.17 9.35 15.73
N VAL A 113 15.89 9.46 16.11
CA VAL A 113 15.49 10.16 17.33
C VAL A 113 15.96 9.42 18.57
N LEU A 114 15.86 8.09 18.58
CA LEU A 114 16.33 7.23 19.67
C LEU A 114 17.85 7.37 19.86
N GLU A 115 18.63 7.24 18.79
CA GLU A 115 20.09 7.38 18.85
C GLU A 115 20.53 8.75 19.37
N ARG A 116 19.79 9.81 18.99
CA ARG A 116 20.05 11.16 19.52
C ARG A 116 19.75 11.23 21.01
N GLY A 117 18.70 10.54 21.47
CA GLY A 117 18.39 10.37 22.89
C GLY A 117 19.52 9.65 23.62
N ASP A 118 20.00 8.53 23.10
CA ASP A 118 21.08 7.74 23.70
C ASP A 118 22.36 8.56 23.84
N ARG A 119 22.79 9.27 22.78
CA ARG A 119 23.95 10.18 22.85
C ARG A 119 23.80 11.27 23.91
N ALA A 120 22.60 11.81 24.09
CA ALA A 120 22.35 12.82 25.10
C ALA A 120 22.43 12.23 26.53
N VAL A 121 21.93 11.01 26.72
CA VAL A 121 22.04 10.28 27.98
C VAL A 121 23.50 9.96 28.29
N ASP A 122 24.26 9.44 27.33
CA ASP A 122 25.69 9.16 27.48
C ASP A 122 26.45 10.42 27.91
N SER A 123 26.19 11.55 27.24
CA SER A 123 26.81 12.83 27.60
C SER A 123 26.47 13.29 29.03
N ILE A 124 25.23 13.10 29.48
CA ILE A 124 24.84 13.42 30.87
C ILE A 124 25.56 12.51 31.86
N ILE A 125 25.68 11.21 31.54
CA ILE A 125 26.39 10.24 32.37
C ILE A 125 27.88 10.62 32.49
N GLU A 126 28.54 10.97 31.38
CA GLU A 126 29.94 11.41 31.38
C GLU A 126 30.15 12.66 32.25
N VAL A 127 29.27 13.66 32.15
CA VAL A 127 29.34 14.87 32.98
C VAL A 127 29.18 14.53 34.46
N LEU A 128 28.20 13.70 34.83
CA LEU A 128 27.99 13.27 36.22
C LEU A 128 29.20 12.52 36.79
N GLN A 129 29.79 11.61 36.03
CA GLN A 129 31.00 10.89 36.44
C GLN A 129 32.19 11.83 36.64
N SER A 130 32.35 12.82 35.75
CA SER A 130 33.41 13.82 35.89
C SER A 130 33.25 14.67 37.15
N MET A 131 32.00 15.01 37.53
CA MET A 131 31.71 15.76 38.76
C MET A 131 32.01 14.93 40.02
N GLN A 132 31.62 13.65 40.05
CA GLN A 132 31.94 12.75 41.17
C GLN A 132 33.45 12.58 41.39
N LEU A 133 34.24 12.45 40.31
CA LEU A 133 35.70 12.39 40.41
C LEU A 133 36.33 13.67 40.97
N THR A 134 35.70 14.84 40.74
CA THR A 134 36.21 16.11 41.29
C THR A 134 35.90 16.29 42.78
N GLU A 135 34.79 15.75 43.29
CA GLU A 135 34.45 15.83 44.73
C GLU A 135 35.35 14.95 45.61
N ASP A 136 35.72 13.76 45.15
CA ASP A 136 36.61 12.84 45.88
C ASP A 136 38.07 13.35 45.96
N HIS A 137 38.52 14.11 44.95
CA HIS A 137 39.83 14.74 44.98
C HIS A 137 39.92 15.98 45.86
N GLN A 138 38.81 16.70 46.06
CA GLN A 138 38.80 17.90 46.91
C GLN A 138 38.72 17.54 48.40
N THR A 139 38.00 16.49 48.77
CA THR A 139 37.89 15.98 50.15
C THR A 139 39.18 15.32 50.65
N SER A 140 39.98 14.74 49.76
CA SER A 140 41.28 14.13 50.12
C SER A 140 42.39 15.15 50.44
N LYS A 141 42.24 16.43 50.07
CA LYS A 141 43.26 17.47 50.23
C LYS A 141 43.10 18.35 51.48
N SER A 142 42.02 18.18 52.25
CA SER A 142 41.64 19.13 53.32
C SER A 142 41.94 18.68 54.77
N ASN A 143 42.70 17.59 55.01
CA ASN A 143 43.10 17.23 56.37
C ASN A 143 44.52 17.77 56.69
N PRO A 144 44.66 18.85 57.50
CA PRO A 144 45.96 19.23 58.02
C PRO A 144 46.43 18.25 59.12
N PRO A 145 47.75 18.07 59.30
CA PRO A 145 48.27 17.24 60.37
C PRO A 145 48.04 17.92 61.73
N SER A 146 47.17 17.33 62.55
CA SER A 146 47.01 17.73 63.95
C SER A 146 48.29 17.38 64.73
N LYS A 147 48.79 18.38 65.44
CA LYS A 147 50.05 18.37 66.20
C LYS A 147 49.80 18.12 67.68
#